data_AF-T1BQJ9-F1
#
_entry.id   AF-T1BQJ9-F1
#
_cell.length_a   1.000
_cell.length_b   1.000
_cell.length_c   1.000
_cell.angle_alpha   90.00
_cell.angle_beta   90.00
_cell.angle_gamma   90.00
#
_symmetry.space_group_name_H-M   'P 1'
#
loop_
_entity.id
_entity.type
_entity.pdbx_description
1 polymer ?
#
loop_
_entity_poly.entity_id
_entity_poly.type
_entity_poly.pdbx_seq_one_letter_code
_entity_poly.pdbx_strand_id
1 'polypeptide(L)'
;THDETAIAVGKARYIGDIIAAVAAQDERTAERALALIRCEIEPLPDYADPRDGVGKVAEPIHTRGLNGSNIQKEVVQHFGDVDAAFARAAHTVRVQGTFAGVTHAFTEPMATLAEATPDGRLTVWSATQVPHYLHRSLSEVLGIPMHRIRVIKPEVGGGFGGKSDPLPHEIVCAALALETGRPVKIVFDREDVFYTNHGRHPTRNDIRIAVDADG
;
A
#
# COMPACT_ATOMS: atom_id res chain seq x y z
N THR A 1 -4.77 -7.25 8.15
CA THR A 1 -4.52 -6.57 9.44
C THR A 1 -4.48 -5.09 9.12
N HIS A 2 -5.00 -4.20 9.97
CA HIS A 2 -4.94 -2.75 9.71
C HIS A 2 -3.67 -2.19 10.35
N ASP A 3 -2.66 -1.88 9.53
CA ASP A 3 -1.36 -1.36 9.95
C ASP A 3 -0.87 -0.15 9.13
N GLU A 4 -1.71 0.35 8.24
CA GLU A 4 -1.52 1.57 7.46
C GLU A 4 -2.47 2.67 7.96
N THR A 5 -1.99 3.92 7.98
CA THR A 5 -2.78 5.10 8.32
C THR A 5 -2.81 6.06 7.13
N ALA A 6 -3.91 6.82 6.98
CA ALA A 6 -4.04 7.74 5.84
C ALA A 6 -3.00 8.88 5.86
N ILE A 7 -2.53 9.24 7.05
CA ILE A 7 -1.36 10.08 7.31
C ILE A 7 -0.55 9.38 8.40
N ALA A 8 0.77 9.37 8.29
CA ALA A 8 1.68 8.74 9.23
C ALA A 8 1.46 9.25 10.67
N VAL A 9 1.31 8.32 11.62
CA VAL A 9 1.15 8.63 13.04
C VAL A 9 2.40 8.16 13.78
N GLY A 10 3.19 9.10 14.29
CA GLY A 10 4.38 8.85 15.11
C GLY A 10 5.60 8.27 14.37
N LYS A 11 5.41 7.52 13.27
CA LYS A 11 6.48 6.92 12.47
C LYS A 11 6.10 6.88 10.99
N ALA A 12 6.92 7.49 10.15
CA ALA A 12 6.92 7.27 8.70
C ALA A 12 7.74 5.99 8.39
N ARG A 13 7.23 5.14 7.49
CA ARG A 13 7.80 3.79 7.27
C ARG A 13 8.56 3.62 5.96
N TYR A 14 8.34 4.51 5.00
CA TYR A 14 8.98 4.46 3.69
C TYR A 14 9.05 5.87 3.08
N ILE A 15 9.91 6.04 2.08
CA ILE A 15 9.94 7.28 1.28
C ILE A 15 8.67 7.34 0.44
N GLY A 16 7.85 8.36 0.68
CA GLY A 16 6.51 8.50 0.10
C GLY A 16 5.36 8.38 1.10
N ASP A 17 5.64 7.98 2.33
CA ASP A 17 4.63 7.93 3.39
C ASP A 17 4.10 9.34 3.67
N ILE A 18 2.77 9.51 3.66
CA ILE A 18 2.13 10.83 3.74
C ILE A 18 2.22 11.32 5.18
N ILE A 19 2.92 12.43 5.43
CA ILE A 19 3.05 13.01 6.78
C ILE A 19 2.14 14.23 7.02
N ALA A 20 1.67 14.87 5.95
CA ALA A 20 0.80 16.03 6.00
C ALA A 20 0.07 16.20 4.67
N ALA A 21 -1.02 16.98 4.68
CA ALA A 21 -1.76 17.35 3.48
C ALA A 21 -2.23 18.81 3.56
N VAL A 22 -2.42 19.45 2.40
CA VAL A 22 -2.86 20.84 2.29
C VAL A 22 -4.02 20.92 1.31
N ALA A 23 -5.07 21.67 1.67
CA ALA A 23 -6.11 22.13 0.75
C ALA A 23 -5.92 23.62 0.46
N ALA A 24 -5.93 23.99 -0.83
CA ALA A 24 -5.83 25.36 -1.28
C ALA A 24 -6.77 25.63 -2.47
N GLN A 25 -6.91 26.89 -2.87
CA GLN A 25 -7.76 27.30 -3.99
C GLN A 25 -7.20 26.88 -5.36
N ASP A 26 -5.87 26.67 -5.42
CA ASP A 26 -5.14 26.22 -6.60
C ASP A 26 -3.89 25.42 -6.20
N GLU A 27 -3.40 24.62 -7.14
CA GLU A 27 -2.27 23.72 -6.98
C GLU A 27 -0.98 24.46 -6.58
N ARG A 28 -0.68 25.58 -7.24
CA ARG A 28 0.50 26.40 -6.95
C ARG A 28 0.51 26.91 -5.50
N THR A 29 -0.65 27.27 -4.97
CA THR A 29 -0.79 27.69 -3.58
C THR A 29 -0.62 26.50 -2.63
N ALA A 30 -1.14 25.31 -2.99
CA ALA A 30 -0.93 24.10 -2.21
C ALA A 30 0.57 23.71 -2.14
N GLU A 31 1.28 23.70 -3.27
CA GLU A 31 2.72 23.42 -3.33
C GLU A 31 3.54 24.38 -2.48
N ARG A 32 3.24 25.69 -2.57
CA ARG A 32 3.91 26.71 -1.75
C ARG A 32 3.64 26.50 -0.27
N ALA A 33 2.42 26.13 0.11
CA ALA A 33 2.07 25.86 1.49
C ALA A 33 2.74 24.58 2.02
N LEU A 34 2.85 23.53 1.19
CA LEU A 34 3.60 22.32 1.52
C LEU A 34 5.08 22.63 1.82
N ALA A 35 5.72 23.51 1.03
CA ALA A 35 7.11 23.93 1.25
C ALA A 35 7.35 24.70 2.58
N LEU A 36 6.29 25.21 3.19
CA LEU A 36 6.34 25.89 4.50
C LEU A 36 6.22 24.92 5.67
N ILE A 37 5.78 23.68 5.43
CA ILE A 37 5.72 22.65 6.47
C ILE A 37 7.15 22.33 6.92
N ARG A 38 7.33 22.30 8.24
CA ARG A 38 8.57 21.87 8.90
C ARG A 38 8.24 20.65 9.74
N CYS A 39 8.96 19.56 9.50
CA CYS A 39 8.83 18.33 10.25
C CYS A 39 10.22 17.95 10.75
N GLU A 40 10.33 17.68 12.05
CA GLU A 40 11.53 17.11 12.64
C GLU A 40 11.38 15.59 12.62
N ILE A 41 12.26 14.92 11.89
CA ILE A 41 12.24 13.46 11.73
C ILE A 41 13.52 12.91 12.32
N GLU A 42 13.39 12.06 13.33
CA GLU A 42 14.49 11.24 13.83
C GLU A 42 14.71 10.05 12.88
N PRO A 43 15.89 9.92 12.24
CA PRO A 43 16.18 8.78 11.40
C PRO A 43 16.21 7.50 12.23
N LEU A 44 15.44 6.50 11.79
CA LEU A 44 15.44 5.16 12.36
C LEU A 44 16.20 4.20 11.44
N PRO A 45 16.68 3.04 11.95
CA PRO A 45 17.26 2.01 11.10
C PRO A 45 16.29 1.60 9.99
N ASP A 46 16.76 1.60 8.74
CA ASP A 46 16.03 1.09 7.60
C ASP A 46 16.38 -0.38 7.30
N TYR A 47 15.48 -1.08 6.61
CA TYR A 47 15.62 -2.49 6.24
C TYR A 47 15.49 -2.63 4.72
N ALA A 48 16.45 -2.09 3.98
CA ALA A 48 16.46 -2.18 2.52
C ALA A 48 16.62 -3.63 1.99
N ASP A 49 17.33 -4.49 2.73
CA ASP A 49 17.37 -5.92 2.45
C ASP A 49 16.42 -6.68 3.39
N PRO A 50 15.47 -7.48 2.86
CA PRO A 50 14.53 -8.21 3.70
C PRO A 50 15.21 -9.17 4.69
N ARG A 51 16.44 -9.63 4.41
CA ARG A 51 17.22 -10.52 5.29
C ARG A 51 17.57 -9.87 6.63
N ASP A 52 17.72 -8.55 6.65
CA ASP A 52 18.06 -7.78 7.85
C ASP A 52 16.89 -7.73 8.84
N GLY A 53 15.68 -8.04 8.38
CA GLY A 53 14.45 -8.06 9.18
C GLY A 53 13.99 -9.44 9.64
N VAL A 54 14.69 -10.55 9.30
CA VAL A 54 14.23 -11.93 9.61
C VAL A 54 14.47 -12.29 11.08
N GLY A 55 15.54 -11.75 11.68
CA GLY A 55 15.86 -11.96 13.10
C GLY A 55 15.10 -11.01 14.02
N LYS A 56 15.32 -11.15 15.33
CA LYS A 56 14.84 -10.17 16.31
C LYS A 56 15.53 -8.83 16.05
N VAL A 57 14.73 -7.79 15.86
CA VAL A 57 15.21 -6.42 15.64
C VAL A 57 14.87 -5.54 16.84
N ALA A 58 15.72 -4.55 17.12
CA ALA A 58 15.48 -3.60 18.21
C ALA A 58 14.30 -2.66 17.89
N GLU A 59 14.26 -2.16 16.64
CA GLU A 59 13.28 -1.19 16.16
C GLU A 59 12.48 -1.74 14.97
N PRO A 60 11.51 -2.64 15.20
CA PRO A 60 10.71 -3.20 14.11
C PRO A 60 9.90 -2.12 13.37
N ILE A 61 9.64 -2.34 12.08
CA ILE A 61 8.82 -1.44 11.24
C ILE A 61 7.38 -1.41 11.77
N HIS A 62 6.85 -2.57 12.12
CA HIS A 62 5.54 -2.75 12.74
C HIS A 62 5.69 -3.56 14.03
N THR A 63 4.95 -3.18 15.08
CA THR A 63 5.01 -3.83 16.39
C THR A 63 4.43 -5.25 16.42
N ARG A 64 3.79 -5.70 15.33
CA ARG A 64 3.04 -6.96 15.24
C ARG A 64 3.79 -8.06 14.49
N GLY A 65 5.04 -7.84 14.11
CA GLY A 65 5.86 -8.85 13.44
C GLY A 65 6.11 -10.08 14.32
N LEU A 66 6.44 -11.21 13.69
CA LEU A 66 6.62 -12.49 14.40
C LEU A 66 7.86 -12.44 15.29
N ASN A 67 7.73 -12.77 16.58
CA ASN A 67 8.85 -12.91 17.52
C ASN A 67 9.78 -11.69 17.61
N GLY A 68 9.25 -10.48 17.37
CA GLY A 68 10.05 -9.25 17.35
C GLY A 68 10.93 -9.07 16.10
N SER A 69 10.63 -9.80 15.03
CA SER A 69 11.19 -9.60 13.69
C SER A 69 10.30 -8.69 12.83
N ASN A 70 10.74 -8.39 11.61
CA ASN A 70 9.93 -7.76 10.57
C ASN A 70 9.20 -8.77 9.68
N ILE A 71 9.15 -10.06 10.06
CA ILE A 71 8.38 -11.07 9.33
C ILE A 71 6.88 -10.80 9.55
N GLN A 72 6.19 -10.42 8.48
CA GLN A 72 4.74 -10.18 8.48
C GLN A 72 3.94 -11.48 8.50
N LYS A 73 4.41 -12.51 7.80
CA LYS A 73 3.75 -13.81 7.72
C LYS A 73 4.75 -14.91 7.36
N GLU A 74 4.58 -16.07 7.98
CA GLU A 74 5.25 -17.32 7.62
C GLU A 74 4.21 -18.35 7.20
N VAL A 75 4.49 -19.09 6.13
CA VAL A 75 3.62 -20.17 5.63
C VAL A 75 4.48 -21.39 5.39
N VAL A 76 4.22 -22.46 6.14
CA VAL A 76 4.87 -23.76 6.01
C VAL A 76 3.80 -24.78 5.63
N GLN A 77 3.97 -25.43 4.48
CA GLN A 77 3.03 -26.42 3.97
C GLN A 77 3.79 -27.65 3.47
N HIS A 78 3.30 -28.84 3.82
CA HIS A 78 3.83 -30.13 3.40
C HIS A 78 2.71 -31.01 2.88
N PHE A 79 2.93 -31.66 1.74
CA PHE A 79 1.99 -32.57 1.12
C PHE A 79 2.70 -33.86 0.74
N GLY A 80 2.29 -34.98 1.35
CA GLY A 80 2.98 -36.27 1.20
C GLY A 80 4.35 -36.33 1.91
N ASP A 81 5.12 -37.37 1.60
CA ASP A 81 6.48 -37.56 2.13
C ASP A 81 7.52 -36.99 1.15
N VAL A 82 7.87 -35.73 1.38
CA VAL A 82 8.83 -34.98 0.56
C VAL A 82 10.24 -35.55 0.70
N ASP A 83 10.66 -35.91 1.91
CA ASP A 83 12.03 -36.40 2.14
C ASP A 83 12.25 -37.75 1.46
N ALA A 84 11.28 -38.67 1.53
CA ALA A 84 11.33 -39.92 0.79
C ALA A 84 11.29 -39.71 -0.73
N ALA A 85 10.63 -38.65 -1.21
CA ALA A 85 10.61 -38.32 -2.64
C ALA A 85 11.98 -37.85 -3.14
N PHE A 86 12.66 -37.00 -2.38
CA PHE A 86 14.03 -36.59 -2.70
C PHE A 86 15.04 -37.74 -2.56
N ALA A 87 14.87 -38.63 -1.58
CA ALA A 87 15.79 -39.75 -1.37
C ALA A 87 15.76 -40.78 -2.51
N ARG A 88 14.59 -40.97 -3.15
CA ARG A 88 14.40 -41.93 -4.27
C ARG A 88 14.54 -41.31 -5.66
N ALA A 89 14.77 -40.00 -5.75
CA ALA A 89 14.81 -39.28 -7.01
C ALA A 89 15.96 -39.78 -7.88
N ALA A 90 15.71 -39.99 -9.18
CA ALA A 90 16.78 -40.26 -10.14
C ALA A 90 17.58 -38.99 -10.43
N HIS A 91 16.90 -37.84 -10.44
CA HIS A 91 17.48 -36.53 -10.67
C HIS A 91 16.96 -35.51 -9.65
N THR A 92 17.83 -34.60 -9.23
CA THR A 92 17.44 -33.44 -8.42
C THR A 92 17.96 -32.17 -9.05
N VAL A 93 17.17 -31.11 -8.99
CA VAL A 93 17.50 -29.78 -9.51
C VAL A 93 17.28 -28.77 -8.41
N ARG A 94 18.22 -27.83 -8.25
CA ARG A 94 18.05 -26.65 -7.41
C ARG A 94 18.09 -25.40 -8.28
N VAL A 95 17.08 -24.55 -8.15
CA VAL A 95 16.96 -23.27 -8.85
C VAL A 95 16.91 -22.16 -7.82
N GLN A 96 17.85 -21.23 -7.92
CA GLN A 96 17.85 -20.00 -7.14
C GLN A 96 17.66 -18.82 -8.07
N GLY A 97 16.76 -17.92 -7.72
CA GLY A 97 16.44 -16.78 -8.57
C GLY A 97 15.88 -15.61 -7.80
N THR A 98 16.13 -14.41 -8.31
CA THR A 98 15.54 -13.17 -7.81
C THR A 98 14.69 -12.53 -8.89
N PHE A 99 13.60 -11.92 -8.47
CA PHE A 99 12.75 -11.08 -9.32
C PHE A 99 12.70 -9.69 -8.70
N ALA A 100 12.94 -8.67 -9.52
CA ALA A 100 12.82 -7.28 -9.09
C ALA A 100 11.36 -6.94 -8.75
N GLY A 101 11.18 -5.96 -7.86
CA GLY A 101 9.88 -5.33 -7.68
C GLY A 101 9.53 -4.56 -8.96
N VAL A 102 8.24 -4.58 -9.34
CA VAL A 102 7.78 -3.85 -10.53
C VAL A 102 6.53 -3.06 -10.22
N THR A 103 6.43 -1.86 -10.79
CA THR A 103 5.22 -1.05 -10.77
C THR A 103 4.27 -1.47 -11.89
N HIS A 104 2.99 -1.16 -11.71
CA HIS A 104 1.94 -1.41 -12.69
C HIS A 104 2.00 -0.47 -13.90
N ALA A 105 2.63 0.71 -13.73
CA ALA A 105 2.82 1.71 -14.78
C ALA A 105 1.56 2.03 -15.61
N PHE A 106 0.37 1.99 -14.99
CA PHE A 106 -0.87 2.41 -15.65
C PHE A 106 -0.75 3.85 -16.15
N THR A 107 -1.32 4.13 -17.31
CA THR A 107 -1.13 5.42 -18.01
C THR A 107 -1.76 6.59 -17.26
N GLU A 108 -2.92 6.38 -16.64
CA GLU A 108 -3.63 7.38 -15.84
C GLU A 108 -3.15 7.37 -14.37
N PRO A 109 -2.49 8.44 -13.88
CA PRO A 109 -2.15 8.58 -12.47
C PRO A 109 -3.37 8.49 -11.54
N MET A 110 -3.13 8.24 -10.26
CA MET A 110 -4.20 8.11 -9.28
C MET A 110 -4.81 9.49 -8.99
N ALA A 111 -6.14 9.55 -8.90
CA ALA A 111 -6.86 10.78 -8.69
C ALA A 111 -8.15 10.53 -7.92
N THR A 112 -8.45 11.44 -6.99
CA THR A 112 -9.67 11.45 -6.20
C THR A 112 -10.28 12.85 -6.18
N LEU A 113 -11.60 12.91 -6.28
CA LEU A 113 -12.42 14.09 -5.99
C LEU A 113 -13.36 13.70 -4.86
N ALA A 114 -13.48 14.54 -3.84
CA ALA A 114 -14.42 14.36 -2.76
C ALA A 114 -15.25 15.63 -2.56
N GLU A 115 -16.52 15.44 -2.23
CA GLU A 115 -17.46 16.51 -1.92
C GLU A 115 -18.30 16.11 -0.70
N ALA A 116 -18.41 17.03 0.26
CA ALA A 116 -19.26 16.87 1.42
C ALA A 116 -20.40 17.89 1.40
N THR A 117 -21.63 17.44 1.66
CA THR A 117 -22.77 18.32 1.88
C THR A 117 -22.74 18.91 3.30
N PRO A 118 -23.42 20.05 3.56
CA PRO A 118 -23.46 20.66 4.90
C PRO A 118 -24.02 19.74 6.00
N ASP A 119 -24.87 18.76 5.66
CA ASP A 119 -25.37 17.78 6.61
C ASP A 119 -24.41 16.60 6.84
N GLY A 120 -23.24 16.58 6.19
CA GLY A 120 -22.21 15.55 6.35
C GLY A 120 -22.45 14.28 5.53
N ARG A 121 -23.06 14.38 4.34
CA ARG A 121 -23.04 13.29 3.35
C ARG A 121 -21.81 13.46 2.47
N LEU A 122 -21.08 12.38 2.24
CA LEU A 122 -19.84 12.39 1.49
C LEU A 122 -20.04 11.67 0.14
N THR A 123 -19.64 12.31 -0.95
CA THR A 123 -19.47 11.64 -2.25
C THR A 123 -18.00 11.67 -2.64
N VAL A 124 -17.47 10.51 -3.03
CA VAL A 124 -16.07 10.35 -3.46
C VAL A 124 -16.05 9.74 -4.85
N TRP A 125 -15.41 10.42 -5.79
CA TRP A 125 -15.06 9.89 -7.11
C TRP A 125 -13.59 9.53 -7.10
N SER A 126 -13.25 8.28 -7.39
CA SER A 126 -11.85 7.86 -7.40
C SER A 126 -11.56 6.89 -8.53
N ALA A 127 -10.36 7.02 -9.11
CA ALA A 127 -9.78 6.06 -10.03
C ALA A 127 -9.35 4.77 -9.28
N THR A 128 -10.32 4.01 -8.77
CA THR A 128 -10.12 2.78 -7.98
C THR A 128 -10.65 1.53 -8.70
N GLN A 129 -10.05 0.37 -8.44
CA GLN A 129 -10.59 -0.94 -8.85
C GLN A 129 -11.57 -1.52 -7.81
N VAL A 130 -11.61 -0.96 -6.60
CA VAL A 130 -12.29 -1.56 -5.44
C VAL A 130 -13.21 -0.58 -4.72
N PRO A 131 -14.24 -0.01 -5.41
CA PRO A 131 -15.09 1.02 -4.82
C PRO A 131 -15.81 0.58 -3.54
N HIS A 132 -16.16 -0.71 -3.41
CA HIS A 132 -16.78 -1.24 -2.19
C HIS A 132 -15.82 -1.37 -1.01
N TYR A 133 -14.52 -1.63 -1.26
CA TYR A 133 -13.52 -1.65 -0.20
C TYR A 133 -13.20 -0.23 0.24
N LEU A 134 -13.04 0.70 -0.72
CA LEU A 134 -12.88 2.12 -0.41
C LEU A 134 -14.06 2.66 0.40
N HIS A 135 -15.30 2.31 0.04
CA HIS A 135 -16.49 2.71 0.79
C HIS A 135 -16.45 2.26 2.26
N ARG A 136 -15.98 1.02 2.51
CA ARG A 136 -15.80 0.50 3.87
C ARG A 136 -14.69 1.22 4.61
N SER A 137 -13.52 1.39 3.98
CA SER A 137 -12.38 2.09 4.59
C SER A 137 -12.69 3.54 4.92
N LEU A 138 -13.39 4.27 4.04
CA LEU A 138 -13.85 5.63 4.33
C LEU A 138 -14.78 5.66 5.55
N SER A 139 -15.69 4.69 5.66
CA SER A 139 -16.61 4.59 6.80
C SER A 139 -15.87 4.32 8.11
N GLU A 140 -14.95 3.36 8.10
CA GLU A 140 -14.17 2.96 9.27
C GLU A 140 -13.22 4.09 9.73
N VAL A 141 -12.51 4.74 8.80
CA VAL A 141 -11.49 5.74 9.13
C VAL A 141 -12.10 7.10 9.48
N LEU A 142 -13.15 7.53 8.77
CA LEU A 142 -13.78 8.84 9.02
C LEU A 142 -14.89 8.78 10.08
N GLY A 143 -15.27 7.59 10.55
CA GLY A 143 -16.37 7.40 11.50
C GLY A 143 -17.75 7.74 10.94
N ILE A 144 -17.90 7.78 9.61
CA ILE A 144 -19.16 8.13 8.94
C ILE A 144 -19.89 6.84 8.56
N PRO A 145 -21.19 6.67 8.89
CA PRO A 145 -21.95 5.51 8.48
C PRO A 145 -21.97 5.32 6.95
N MET A 146 -21.78 4.08 6.47
CA MET A 146 -21.73 3.78 5.03
C MET A 146 -22.90 4.36 4.23
N HIS A 147 -24.13 4.41 4.76
CA HIS A 147 -25.29 4.96 4.06
C HIS A 147 -25.23 6.49 3.82
N ARG A 148 -24.30 7.18 4.48
CA ARG A 148 -23.98 8.61 4.27
C ARG A 148 -22.81 8.83 3.32
N ILE A 149 -22.14 7.76 2.87
CA ILE A 149 -21.03 7.82 1.92
C ILE A 149 -21.47 7.22 0.59
N ARG A 150 -21.13 7.89 -0.51
CA ARG A 150 -21.29 7.38 -1.87
C ARG A 150 -19.92 7.34 -2.54
N VAL A 151 -19.50 6.16 -3.01
CA VAL A 151 -18.29 6.01 -3.81
C VAL A 151 -18.67 5.79 -5.28
N ILE A 152 -18.06 6.55 -6.17
CA ILE A 152 -18.28 6.49 -7.62
C ILE A 152 -16.94 6.17 -8.29
N LYS A 153 -16.91 5.09 -9.05
CA LYS A 153 -15.79 4.74 -9.91
C LYS A 153 -16.09 5.24 -11.32
N PRO A 154 -15.43 6.30 -11.82
CA PRO A 154 -15.57 6.73 -13.21
C PRO A 154 -14.92 5.72 -14.17
N GLU A 155 -14.75 6.11 -15.44
CA GLU A 155 -13.81 5.48 -16.35
C GLU A 155 -12.41 5.51 -15.73
N VAL A 156 -11.66 4.40 -15.83
CA VAL A 156 -10.34 4.24 -15.20
C VAL A 156 -9.32 3.87 -16.27
N GLY A 157 -8.25 4.65 -16.39
CA GLY A 157 -7.17 4.48 -17.37
C GLY A 157 -6.13 3.44 -16.96
N GLY A 158 -6.60 2.24 -16.60
CA GLY A 158 -5.77 1.11 -16.16
C GLY A 158 -5.48 1.09 -14.65
N GLY A 159 -5.09 -0.08 -14.15
CA GLY A 159 -4.77 -0.31 -12.73
C GLY A 159 -3.91 -1.55 -12.50
N PHE A 160 -4.25 -2.68 -13.14
CA PHE A 160 -3.45 -3.92 -13.18
C PHE A 160 -3.10 -4.52 -11.80
N GLY A 161 -3.81 -4.16 -10.74
CA GLY A 161 -3.47 -4.51 -9.37
C GLY A 161 -3.20 -3.28 -8.51
N GLY A 162 -2.58 -2.23 -9.06
CA GLY A 162 -2.11 -1.07 -8.29
C GLY A 162 -3.17 -0.09 -7.83
N LYS A 163 -4.43 -0.25 -8.28
CA LYS A 163 -5.60 0.50 -7.80
C LYS A 163 -6.57 -0.43 -7.06
N SER A 164 -6.11 -1.60 -6.59
CA SER A 164 -6.95 -2.64 -5.97
C SER A 164 -7.01 -2.58 -4.45
N ASP A 165 -6.39 -1.57 -3.85
CA ASP A 165 -6.46 -1.26 -2.44
C ASP A 165 -7.11 0.12 -2.26
N PRO A 166 -7.83 0.37 -1.15
CA PRO A 166 -8.09 1.72 -0.69
C PRO A 166 -6.77 2.39 -0.34
N LEU A 167 -6.49 3.56 -0.92
CA LEU A 167 -5.23 4.26 -0.78
C LEU A 167 -5.35 5.50 0.12
N PRO A 168 -4.28 5.86 0.84
CA PRO A 168 -4.28 7.01 1.76
C PRO A 168 -4.83 8.31 1.18
N HIS A 169 -4.46 8.65 -0.06
CA HIS A 169 -4.88 9.90 -0.71
C HIS A 169 -6.40 10.01 -0.88
N GLU A 170 -7.11 8.89 -1.03
CA GLU A 170 -8.57 8.88 -1.20
C GLU A 170 -9.26 9.31 0.11
N ILE A 171 -8.72 8.83 1.23
CA ILE A 171 -9.20 9.12 2.59
C ILE A 171 -8.83 10.55 2.98
N VAL A 172 -7.61 10.99 2.68
CA VAL A 172 -7.15 12.38 2.90
C VAL A 172 -8.02 13.36 2.11
N CYS A 173 -8.30 13.07 0.84
CA CYS A 173 -9.16 13.90 0.00
C CYS A 173 -10.56 14.06 0.62
N ALA A 174 -11.14 12.95 1.10
CA ALA A 174 -12.44 12.97 1.78
C ALA A 174 -12.42 13.76 3.09
N ALA A 175 -11.38 13.58 3.91
CA ALA A 175 -11.21 14.32 5.16
C ALA A 175 -11.12 15.83 4.93
N LEU A 176 -10.34 16.27 3.93
CA LEU A 176 -10.23 17.68 3.57
C LEU A 176 -11.54 18.25 3.03
N ALA A 177 -12.32 17.47 2.27
CA ALA A 177 -13.64 17.91 1.79
C ALA A 177 -14.63 18.12 2.95
N LEU A 178 -14.59 17.25 3.97
CA LEU A 178 -15.38 17.39 5.18
C LEU A 178 -14.96 18.62 6.00
N GLU A 179 -13.66 18.80 6.21
CA GLU A 179 -13.10 19.91 7.01
C GLU A 179 -13.38 21.27 6.35
N THR A 180 -13.21 21.35 5.03
CA THR A 180 -13.38 22.61 4.30
C THR A 180 -14.83 22.90 3.93
N GLY A 181 -15.72 21.89 3.94
CA GLY A 181 -17.07 21.99 3.40
C GLY A 181 -17.13 22.31 1.90
N ARG A 182 -16.03 22.03 1.17
CA ARG A 182 -15.88 22.33 -0.26
C ARG A 182 -15.41 21.09 -1.02
N PRO A 183 -15.68 20.99 -2.33
CA PRO A 183 -15.07 19.96 -3.14
C PRO A 183 -13.54 20.06 -3.10
N VAL A 184 -12.88 18.93 -2.84
CA VAL A 184 -11.41 18.80 -2.82
C VAL A 184 -11.02 17.76 -3.86
N LYS A 185 -9.97 18.06 -4.63
CA LYS A 185 -9.41 17.16 -5.63
C LYS A 185 -7.93 16.94 -5.34
N ILE A 186 -7.51 15.68 -5.35
CA ILE A 186 -6.10 15.27 -5.31
C ILE A 186 -5.81 14.51 -6.61
N VAL A 187 -4.75 14.90 -7.30
CA VAL A 187 -4.23 14.20 -8.48
C VAL A 187 -2.77 13.96 -8.22
N PHE A 188 -2.36 12.70 -8.29
CA PHE A 188 -0.95 12.35 -8.20
C PHE A 188 -0.25 12.65 -9.51
N ASP A 189 1.00 13.05 -9.42
CA ASP A 189 1.89 13.03 -10.56
C ASP A 189 2.43 11.59 -10.79
N ARG A 190 3.38 11.44 -11.72
CA ARG A 190 3.95 10.11 -11.99
C ARG A 190 4.85 9.65 -10.84
N GLU A 191 5.60 10.55 -10.24
CA GLU A 191 6.55 10.23 -9.17
C GLU A 191 5.79 9.76 -7.92
N ASP A 192 4.71 10.43 -7.55
CA ASP A 192 3.79 10.02 -6.48
C ASP A 192 3.29 8.58 -6.66
N VAL A 193 2.89 8.22 -7.89
CA VAL A 193 2.44 6.85 -8.22
C VAL A 193 3.56 5.82 -8.02
N PHE A 194 4.82 6.19 -8.24
CA PHE A 194 5.96 5.31 -8.01
C PHE A 194 6.31 5.18 -6.52
N TYR A 195 6.15 6.25 -5.73
CA TYR A 195 6.36 6.20 -4.29
C TYR A 195 5.25 5.41 -3.58
N THR A 196 3.98 5.63 -3.92
CA THR A 196 2.83 4.87 -3.40
C THR A 196 2.65 3.54 -4.13
N ASN A 197 3.73 2.86 -4.52
CA ASN A 197 3.66 1.67 -5.35
C ASN A 197 3.18 0.44 -4.57
N HIS A 198 2.06 -0.15 -5.01
CA HIS A 198 1.53 -1.44 -4.51
C HIS A 198 1.88 -2.61 -5.46
N GLY A 199 3.02 -2.48 -6.13
CA GLY A 199 3.48 -3.35 -7.22
C GLY A 199 3.76 -4.80 -6.84
N ARG A 200 4.24 -5.56 -7.82
CA ARG A 200 4.75 -6.91 -7.55
C ARG A 200 5.92 -6.80 -6.58
N HIS A 201 5.89 -7.61 -5.54
CA HIS A 201 6.94 -7.63 -4.53
C HIS A 201 8.23 -8.21 -5.11
N PRO A 202 9.40 -7.62 -4.81
CA PRO A 202 10.67 -8.27 -5.09
C PRO A 202 10.70 -9.63 -4.37
N THR A 203 11.13 -10.68 -5.08
CA THR A 203 11.08 -12.04 -4.55
C THR A 203 12.42 -12.71 -4.72
N ARG A 204 12.84 -13.48 -3.71
CA ARG A 204 13.96 -14.41 -3.79
C ARG A 204 13.44 -15.82 -3.56
N ASN A 205 13.72 -16.71 -4.51
CA ASN A 205 13.24 -18.08 -4.49
C ASN A 205 14.42 -19.05 -4.40
N ASP A 206 14.25 -20.10 -3.60
CA ASP A 206 15.13 -21.27 -3.57
C ASP A 206 14.24 -22.51 -3.72
N ILE A 207 14.27 -23.08 -4.92
CA ILE A 207 13.38 -24.15 -5.34
C ILE A 207 14.22 -25.41 -5.50
N ARG A 208 13.79 -26.50 -4.87
CA ARG A 208 14.35 -27.84 -5.09
C ARG A 208 13.29 -28.72 -5.75
N ILE A 209 13.70 -29.48 -6.75
CA ILE A 209 12.84 -30.36 -7.55
C ILE A 209 13.48 -31.75 -7.53
N ALA A 210 12.65 -32.77 -7.31
CA ALA A 210 13.00 -34.18 -7.42
C ALA A 210 12.22 -34.78 -8.59
N VAL A 211 12.93 -35.55 -9.43
CA VAL A 211 12.39 -36.14 -10.66
C VAL A 211 12.80 -37.62 -10.71
N ASP A 212 11.91 -38.49 -11.16
CA ASP A 212 12.24 -39.89 -11.38
C ASP A 212 12.99 -40.08 -12.72
N ALA A 213 13.23 -41.34 -13.11
CA ALA A 213 14.00 -41.66 -14.31
C ALA A 213 13.21 -41.40 -15.61
N ASP A 214 11.88 -41.34 -15.54
CA ASP A 214 11.00 -41.21 -16.70
C ASP A 214 10.67 -39.73 -17.00
N GLY A 215 10.91 -38.82 -16.04
CA GLY A 215 10.79 -37.37 -16.22
C GLY A 215 9.46 -36.81 -15.71
#